data_AF-A0A7L1N378-F1
#
_entry.id   AF-A0A7L1N378-F1
#
_cell.length_a   1.000
_cell.length_b   1.000
_cell.length_c   1.000
_cell.angle_alpha   90.00
_cell.angle_beta   90.00
_cell.angle_gamma   90.00
#
_symmetry.space_group_name_H-M   'P 1'
#
loop_
_entity.id
_entity.type
_entity.pdbx_description
1 polymer ?
#
loop_
_entity_poly.entity_id
_entity_poly.type
_entity_poly.pdbx_seq_one_letter_code
_entity_poly.pdbx_strand_id
1 'polypeptide(L)'
;GVNMMLRKIAVAAASKPAVEIRQEGDSFYIRTSTPVRTTEISFRVGQEFEEQTVDGRPCKSLARWASDCKLICEQRLLKGDGPTTGWAREMTNDGELILTMTADDVVCTRVYVRE
;
A
#
# COMPACT_ATOMS: atom_id res chain seq x y z
N GLY A 1 -13.97 11.21 -4.96
CA GLY A 1 -12.87 11.64 -4.06
C GLY A 1 -13.36 11.73 -2.62
N VAL A 2 -12.46 11.58 -1.64
CA VAL A 2 -12.78 11.63 -0.20
C VAL A 2 -13.09 13.07 0.25
N ASN A 3 -14.10 13.28 1.08
CA ASN A 3 -14.50 14.63 1.55
C ASN A 3 -13.47 15.25 2.53
N MET A 4 -13.49 16.58 2.70
CA MET A 4 -12.50 17.32 3.50
C MET A 4 -12.44 16.89 4.97
N MET A 5 -13.59 16.59 5.59
CA MET A 5 -13.66 16.20 6.99
C MET A 5 -12.99 14.83 7.21
N LEU A 6 -13.31 13.85 6.37
CA LEU A 6 -12.69 12.53 6.40
C LEU A 6 -11.19 12.59 6.11
N ARG A 7 -10.75 13.48 5.20
CA ARG A 7 -9.31 13.71 4.96
C ARG A 7 -8.59 14.20 6.21
N LYS A 8 -9.14 15.17 6.95
CA LYS A 8 -8.51 15.68 8.19
C LYS A 8 -8.38 14.60 9.26
N ILE A 9 -9.42 13.77 9.43
CA ILE A 9 -9.40 12.65 10.38
C ILE A 9 -8.35 11.62 9.95
N ALA A 10 -8.32 11.26 8.66
CA ALA A 10 -7.36 10.30 8.12
C ALA A 10 -5.91 10.79 8.28
N VAL A 11 -5.63 12.07 8.05
CA VAL A 11 -4.30 12.65 8.26
C VAL A 11 -3.89 12.55 9.73
N ALA A 12 -4.77 12.93 10.66
CA ALA A 12 -4.47 12.86 12.08
C ALA A 12 -4.24 11.40 12.54
N ALA A 13 -5.12 10.49 12.13
CA ALA A 13 -5.11 9.10 12.56
C ALA A 13 -4.05 8.24 11.87
N ALA A 14 -3.75 8.46 10.60
CA ALA A 14 -2.88 7.60 9.79
C ALA A 14 -1.55 8.27 9.42
N SER A 15 -1.15 9.30 10.18
CA SER A 15 0.13 10.01 10.01
C SER A 15 1.34 9.14 10.33
N LYS A 16 1.22 8.26 11.32
CA LYS A 16 2.29 7.35 11.78
C LYS A 16 1.76 5.92 11.90
N PRO A 17 1.55 5.21 10.78
CA PRO A 17 1.13 3.82 10.84
C PRO A 17 2.27 2.93 11.35
N ALA A 18 1.95 1.94 12.16
CA ALA A 18 2.83 0.81 12.38
C ALA A 18 2.69 -0.18 11.21
N VAL A 19 3.80 -0.53 10.57
CA VAL A 19 3.81 -1.44 9.42
C VAL A 19 4.61 -2.69 9.79
N GLU A 20 3.94 -3.83 9.78
CA GLU A 20 4.55 -5.15 9.94
C GLU A 20 4.55 -5.85 8.57
N ILE A 21 5.72 -6.35 8.16
CA ILE A 21 5.89 -7.07 6.91
C ILE A 21 6.54 -8.41 7.24
N ARG A 22 5.91 -9.50 6.80
CA ARG A 22 6.47 -10.85 6.84
C ARG A 22 6.61 -11.35 5.42
N GLN A 23 7.77 -11.89 5.10
CA GLN A 23 8.08 -12.43 3.77
C GLN A 23 8.56 -13.86 3.90
N GLU A 24 7.94 -14.76 3.14
CA GLU A 24 8.29 -16.17 3.01
C GLU A 24 8.47 -16.49 1.52
N GLY A 25 9.70 -16.33 1.02
CA GLY A 25 9.98 -16.40 -0.41
C GLY A 25 9.21 -15.33 -1.18
N ASP A 26 8.30 -15.75 -2.05
CA ASP A 26 7.40 -14.86 -2.83
C ASP A 26 6.07 -14.55 -2.13
N SER A 27 5.82 -15.14 -0.96
CA SER A 27 4.62 -14.89 -0.18
C SER A 27 4.86 -13.73 0.79
N PHE A 28 3.95 -12.77 0.79
CA PHE A 28 4.01 -11.59 1.63
C PHE A 28 2.75 -11.49 2.49
N TYR A 29 2.97 -11.14 3.76
CA TYR A 29 1.94 -10.65 4.65
C TYR A 29 2.31 -9.24 5.08
N ILE A 30 1.38 -8.31 4.89
CA ILE A 30 1.54 -6.91 5.28
C ILE A 30 0.38 -6.54 6.18
N ARG A 31 0.71 -6.07 7.38
CA ARG A 31 -0.23 -5.48 8.32
C ARG A 31 0.12 -4.02 8.52
N THR A 32 -0.85 -3.15 8.26
CA THR A 32 -0.73 -1.71 8.49
C THR A 32 -1.74 -1.32 9.55
N SER A 33 -1.25 -0.85 10.70
CA SER A 33 -2.06 -0.51 11.86
C SER A 33 -2.01 1.00 12.11
N THR A 34 -3.18 1.61 12.23
CA THR A 34 -3.36 3.00 12.65
C THR A 34 -4.38 3.03 13.80
N PRO A 35 -4.39 4.07 14.65
CA PRO A 35 -5.40 4.26 15.70
C PRO A 35 -6.87 4.07 15.27
N VAL A 36 -7.18 4.27 13.99
CA VAL A 36 -8.56 4.23 13.47
C VAL A 36 -8.83 3.00 12.59
N ARG A 37 -7.79 2.40 11.99
CA ARG A 37 -7.95 1.28 11.07
C ARG A 37 -6.72 0.40 11.03
N THR A 38 -6.94 -0.91 11.09
CA THR A 38 -5.93 -1.92 10.79
C THR A 38 -6.33 -2.63 9.49
N THR A 39 -5.38 -2.75 8.57
CA THR A 39 -5.55 -3.50 7.32
C THR A 39 -4.51 -4.59 7.24
N GLU A 40 -4.91 -5.77 6.79
CA GLU A 40 -4.06 -6.94 6.63
C GLU A 40 -4.24 -7.48 5.21
N ILE A 41 -3.13 -7.68 4.51
CA ILE A 41 -3.12 -8.26 3.17
C ILE A 41 -2.11 -9.40 3.11
N SER A 42 -2.51 -10.50 2.49
CA SER A 42 -1.66 -11.64 2.19
C SER A 42 -1.70 -11.87 0.69
N PHE A 43 -0.54 -11.92 0.05
CA PHE A 43 -0.45 -12.14 -1.39
C PHE A 43 0.82 -12.89 -1.75
N ARG A 44 0.83 -13.44 -2.96
CA ARG A 44 2.02 -14.02 -3.57
C ARG A 44 2.40 -13.20 -4.79
N VAL A 45 3.68 -12.86 -4.91
CA VAL A 45 4.19 -12.10 -6.06
C VAL A 45 3.87 -12.85 -7.35
N GLY A 46 3.37 -12.11 -8.35
CA GLY A 46 2.94 -12.65 -9.64
C GLY A 46 1.52 -13.22 -9.67
N GLN A 47 0.79 -13.24 -8.55
CA GLN A 47 -0.60 -13.69 -8.49
C GLN A 47 -1.56 -12.54 -8.16
N GLU A 48 -2.73 -12.53 -8.80
CA GLU A 48 -3.79 -11.58 -8.45
C GLU A 48 -4.36 -11.92 -7.07
N PHE A 49 -4.65 -10.90 -6.27
CA PHE A 49 -5.31 -11.02 -4.99
C PHE A 49 -6.36 -9.92 -4.82
N GLU A 50 -7.31 -10.13 -3.91
CA GLU A 50 -8.31 -9.13 -3.58
C GLU A 50 -7.87 -8.33 -2.35
N GLU A 51 -7.95 -7.01 -2.45
CA GLU A 51 -7.71 -6.10 -1.33
C GLU A 51 -8.64 -4.89 -1.39
N GLN A 52 -8.44 -3.94 -0.50
CA GLN A 52 -9.16 -2.67 -0.53
C GLN A 52 -8.17 -1.54 -0.77
N THR A 53 -8.54 -0.58 -1.63
CA THR A 53 -7.81 0.68 -1.78
C THR A 53 -7.81 1.47 -0.45
N VAL A 54 -6.97 2.50 -0.36
CA VAL A 54 -6.86 3.35 0.84
C VAL A 54 -8.22 3.97 1.26
N ASP A 55 -9.06 4.30 0.30
CA ASP A 55 -10.41 4.83 0.52
C ASP A 55 -11.47 3.74 0.78
N GLY A 56 -11.08 2.46 0.84
CA GLY A 56 -11.93 1.33 1.22
C GLY A 56 -12.72 0.70 0.08
N ARG A 57 -12.33 0.93 -1.19
CA ARG A 57 -13.00 0.32 -2.34
C ARG A 57 -12.41 -1.05 -2.63
N PRO A 58 -13.22 -2.10 -2.84
CA PRO A 58 -12.71 -3.39 -3.28
C PRO A 58 -11.97 -3.30 -4.61
N CYS A 59 -10.77 -3.85 -4.66
CA CYS A 59 -9.92 -3.89 -5.83
C CYS A 59 -9.21 -5.24 -5.96
N LYS A 60 -8.84 -5.58 -7.18
CA LYS A 60 -7.88 -6.63 -7.49
C LYS A 60 -6.50 -6.02 -7.64
N SER A 61 -5.52 -6.70 -7.09
CA SER A 61 -4.16 -6.22 -7.03
C SER A 61 -3.20 -7.25 -7.54
N LEU A 62 -2.13 -6.79 -8.19
CA LEU A 62 -1.10 -7.65 -8.73
C LEU A 62 0.28 -7.09 -8.40
N ALA A 63 0.98 -7.76 -7.50
CA ALA A 63 2.32 -7.39 -7.10
C ALA A 63 3.37 -8.08 -8.00
N ARG A 64 4.40 -7.33 -8.42
CA ARG A 64 5.51 -7.81 -9.26
C ARG A 64 6.82 -7.16 -8.84
N TRP A 65 7.92 -7.89 -8.94
CA TRP A 65 9.26 -7.33 -8.80
C TRP A 65 9.59 -6.45 -10.02
N ALA A 66 9.91 -5.19 -9.79
CA ALA A 66 10.46 -4.29 -10.80
C ALA A 66 12.00 -4.32 -10.80
N SER A 67 12.60 -4.65 -9.66
CA SER A 67 14.02 -4.95 -9.47
C SER A 67 14.18 -5.84 -8.23
N ASP A 68 15.42 -6.26 -7.94
CA ASP A 68 15.74 -7.09 -6.76
C ASP A 68 15.36 -6.43 -5.43
N CYS A 69 15.25 -5.11 -5.38
CA CYS A 69 14.91 -4.34 -4.18
C CYS A 69 13.57 -3.59 -4.28
N LYS A 70 12.84 -3.70 -5.40
CA LYS A 70 11.63 -2.91 -5.65
C LYS A 70 10.46 -3.79 -6.07
N LEU A 71 9.43 -3.78 -5.24
CA LEU A 71 8.15 -4.42 -5.50
C LEU A 71 7.11 -3.36 -5.90
N ILE A 72 6.44 -3.56 -7.04
CA ILE A 72 5.35 -2.69 -7.51
C ILE A 72 4.03 -3.46 -7.46
N CYS A 73 2.93 -2.74 -7.23
CA CYS A 73 1.59 -3.29 -7.22
C CYS A 73 0.64 -2.36 -7.96
N GLU A 74 -0.07 -2.95 -8.91
CA GLU A 74 -1.15 -2.30 -9.65
C GLU A 74 -2.47 -2.67 -9.00
N GLN A 75 -3.32 -1.68 -8.69
CA GLN A 75 -4.63 -1.89 -8.10
C GLN A 75 -5.72 -1.52 -9.10
N ARG A 76 -6.58 -2.48 -9.43
CA ARG A 76 -7.73 -2.31 -10.31
C ARG A 76 -9.03 -2.46 -9.54
N LEU A 77 -9.85 -1.42 -9.56
CA LEU A 77 -11.16 -1.44 -8.92
C LEU A 77 -12.06 -2.54 -9.49
N LEU A 78 -12.73 -3.29 -8.61
CA LEU A 78 -13.67 -4.34 -9.02
C LEU A 78 -14.96 -3.77 -9.60
N LYS A 79 -15.34 -2.56 -9.16
CA LYS A 79 -16.57 -1.90 -9.60
C LYS A 79 -16.42 -0.37 -9.65
N GLY A 80 -16.99 0.18 -10.72
CA GLY A 80 -17.07 1.61 -10.99
C GLY A 80 -15.77 2.21 -11.48
N ASP A 81 -15.83 3.48 -11.85
CA ASP A 81 -14.66 4.23 -12.31
C ASP A 81 -13.91 4.84 -11.12
N GLY A 82 -12.64 5.15 -11.33
CA GLY A 82 -11.78 5.75 -10.33
C GLY A 82 -10.39 6.03 -10.88
N PRO A 83 -9.56 6.74 -10.09
CA PRO A 83 -8.18 6.97 -10.45
C PRO A 83 -7.44 5.64 -10.63
N THR A 84 -6.44 5.62 -11.49
CA THR A 84 -5.48 4.51 -11.52
C THR A 84 -4.68 4.55 -10.23
N THR A 85 -4.79 3.50 -9.42
CA THR A 85 -4.11 3.42 -8.13
C THR A 85 -3.05 2.32 -8.12
N GLY A 86 -1.98 2.57 -7.39
CA GLY A 86 -0.91 1.59 -7.23
C GLY A 86 0.00 1.96 -6.09
N TRP A 87 0.80 1.00 -5.65
CA TRP A 87 1.82 1.23 -4.65
C TRP A 87 3.13 0.55 -5.03
N ALA A 88 4.25 1.11 -4.58
CA ALA A 88 5.58 0.55 -4.74
C ALA A 88 6.29 0.56 -3.39
N ARG A 89 7.06 -0.51 -3.13
CA ARG A 89 7.89 -0.68 -1.95
C ARG A 89 9.31 -0.96 -2.38
N GLU A 90 10.23 -0.13 -1.93
CA GLU A 90 11.64 -0.21 -2.31
C GLU A 90 12.50 -0.24 -1.06
N MET A 91 13.36 -1.26 -0.96
CA MET A 91 14.39 -1.34 0.06
C MET A 91 15.62 -0.59 -0.43
N THR A 92 16.07 0.38 0.36
CA THR A 92 17.29 1.13 0.08
C THR A 92 18.51 0.42 0.66
N ASN A 93 19.71 0.79 0.17
CA ASN A 93 20.96 0.17 0.60
C ASN A 93 21.34 0.49 2.07
N ASP A 94 20.78 1.56 2.63
CA ASP A 94 20.91 1.97 4.02
C ASP A 94 19.84 1.34 4.94
N GLY A 95 18.98 0.46 4.42
CA GLY A 95 18.02 -0.32 5.19
C GLY A 95 16.69 0.38 5.45
N GLU A 96 16.41 1.49 4.78
CA GLU A 96 15.11 2.15 4.79
C GLU A 96 14.14 1.45 3.83
N LEU A 97 12.84 1.56 4.12
CA LEU A 97 11.77 1.13 3.24
C LEU A 97 11.03 2.36 2.71
N ILE A 98 11.11 2.59 1.40
CA ILE A 98 10.35 3.63 0.71
C ILE A 98 9.03 3.04 0.21
N LEU A 99 7.92 3.54 0.73
CA LEU A 99 6.58 3.28 0.21
C LEU A 99 6.14 4.46 -0.65
N THR A 100 5.86 4.22 -1.92
CA THR A 100 5.24 5.17 -2.83
C THR A 100 3.81 4.74 -3.11
N MET A 101 2.85 5.63 -3.00
CA MET A 101 1.44 5.40 -3.33
C MET A 101 1.02 6.38 -4.41
N THR A 102 0.28 5.90 -5.41
CA THR A 102 -0.12 6.67 -6.57
C THR A 102 -1.63 6.66 -6.73
N ALA A 103 -2.18 7.79 -7.15
CA ALA A 103 -3.56 7.94 -7.58
C ALA A 103 -3.55 8.95 -8.74
N ASP A 104 -3.68 8.45 -9.98
CA ASP A 104 -3.44 9.22 -11.21
C ASP A 104 -2.08 9.94 -11.17
N ASP A 105 -2.05 11.26 -11.25
CA ASP A 105 -0.87 12.12 -11.24
C ASP A 105 -0.34 12.43 -9.83
N VAL A 106 -1.06 12.04 -8.78
CA VAL A 106 -0.70 12.33 -7.40
C VAL A 106 0.15 11.21 -6.81
N VAL A 107 1.28 11.60 -6.22
CA VAL A 107 2.24 10.70 -5.57
C VAL A 107 2.36 11.04 -4.08
N CYS A 108 2.27 10.02 -3.23
CA CYS A 108 2.56 10.11 -1.80
C CYS A 108 3.71 9.19 -1.45
N THR A 109 4.73 9.72 -0.78
CA THR A 109 5.90 8.95 -0.35
C THR A 109 5.96 8.88 1.17
N ARG A 110 6.24 7.69 1.70
CA ARG A 110 6.50 7.43 3.11
C ARG A 110 7.80 6.65 3.24
N VAL A 111 8.65 7.07 4.17
CA VAL A 111 9.93 6.42 4.46
C VAL A 111 9.82 5.80 5.85
N TYR A 112 10.19 4.53 5.96
CA TYR A 112 10.20 3.77 7.21
C TYR A 112 11.60 3.28 7.51
N VAL A 113 11.95 3.31 8.80
CA VAL A 113 13.11 2.62 9.36
C VAL A 113 12.61 1.47 10.22
N ARG A 114 13.36 0.36 10.23
CA ARG A 114 13.02 -0.79 11.08
C ARG A 114 13.23 -0.42 12.55
N GLU A 115 12.25 -0.74 13.39
CA GLU A 115 12.39 -0.67 14.86
C GLU A 115 13.33 -1.75 15.40
#